data_AF-A0A8K0JMD6-F1
#
_entry.id   AF-A0A8K0JMD6-F1
#
_cell.length_a   1.000
_cell.length_b   1.000
_cell.length_c   1.000
_cell.angle_alpha   90.00
_cell.angle_beta   90.00
_cell.angle_gamma   90.00
#
_symmetry.space_group_name_H-M   'P 1'
#
loop_
_entity.id
_entity.type
_entity.pdbx_description
1 polymer ?
#
loop_
_entity_poly.entity_id
_entity_poly.type
_entity_poly.pdbx_seq_one_letter_code
_entity_poly.pdbx_strand_id
1 'polypeptide(L)'
;MALPPGPGARIVDGPPGSNPGGVPPPGAVLIPSGGPGGPSVAGHHPHQVQSAHHQIHDNGAHDKMASLLNEVRSEYEAMQTDCMVLKGQRDEYENKINQQIQEIALIRQGLYELEAQHAKIRGEYDAEINRLRRELDHVRAGPAGNGAPPPVPASATSASGVGTLPSFLPAPPGGPLPPNPADRERELERERQRERDREREREHRLPPPTASGAAATSVGRPTPTPAPKSPPLMLSELDPDTLPRDFKKEGQGWSVVWNPKTKKQLEIAPIHTLVHESVVCCVKFSNDGLLLATGCNRTAQIFDTKTGAKTHILSDETASQAGDLYIRSITFSPDCKYLATGAEDRQIRIWDIKTKRIRHLLQGHQQEIYSLEFSRDGGFIVSGSGDKSARIWDMATGSCVFDLRIDDVVQGEVGPIDAGITSVALSPDSRLVAAGSLDTVVRVWSTVTGQQIERLRGHKDSVYSVAFSPDGNSLVSGSLDRTLRVWDLSGTKRAVSQNLKGGQIVNSSGTCAHTLNGHKDYVLSVGVTPDGQWVVSGSKDRSIQFWNVASEQAHLMLQGHKNSVISIDLAKSGNMLASGSGDCHARIWSYNTPA
;
A
#
# COMPACT_ATOMS: atom_id res chain seq x y z
N MET A 1 54.82 49.53 -22.57
CA MET A 1 54.65 48.41 -23.52
C MET A 1 53.24 47.89 -23.36
N ALA A 2 52.26 48.45 -24.05
CA ALA A 2 51.88 48.19 -25.45
C ALA A 2 51.13 46.85 -25.62
N LEU A 3 49.79 46.97 -25.68
CA LEU A 3 48.85 46.15 -26.48
C LEU A 3 49.20 46.27 -28.00
N PRO A 4 48.51 45.62 -28.99
CA PRO A 4 47.43 44.59 -29.05
C PRO A 4 47.74 43.50 -30.16
N PRO A 5 46.84 43.11 -31.09
CA PRO A 5 45.68 42.18 -31.04
C PRO A 5 45.83 40.95 -31.99
N GLY A 6 44.82 40.06 -32.05
CA GLY A 6 44.81 38.85 -32.91
C GLY A 6 44.65 39.09 -34.43
N PRO A 7 44.67 38.01 -35.24
CA PRO A 7 44.00 37.99 -36.54
C PRO A 7 43.08 36.74 -36.67
N GLY A 8 42.01 36.69 -37.45
CA GLY A 8 41.72 37.39 -38.70
C GLY A 8 41.43 36.33 -39.77
N ALA A 9 40.17 35.86 -39.84
CA ALA A 9 39.70 35.03 -40.95
C ALA A 9 39.27 35.94 -42.12
N ARG A 10 39.92 35.75 -43.27
CA ARG A 10 39.64 36.46 -44.52
C ARG A 10 38.57 35.73 -45.34
N ILE A 11 37.75 36.56 -45.97
CA ILE A 11 36.69 36.34 -46.95
C ILE A 11 37.28 36.07 -48.34
N VAL A 12 36.64 35.20 -49.14
CA VAL A 12 36.50 35.36 -50.61
C VAL A 12 35.09 34.91 -51.06
N ASP A 13 34.36 35.90 -51.55
CA ASP A 13 33.16 36.03 -52.42
C ASP A 13 32.50 34.85 -53.18
N GLY A 14 31.15 34.88 -53.22
CA GLY A 14 30.36 34.91 -54.48
C GLY A 14 29.32 33.80 -54.77
N PRO A 15 28.13 34.06 -55.38
CA PRO A 15 26.81 33.48 -55.00
C PRO A 15 26.03 32.83 -56.21
N PRO A 16 24.66 32.74 -56.32
CA PRO A 16 23.52 32.78 -55.36
C PRO A 16 22.42 31.66 -55.55
N GLY A 17 21.41 31.62 -54.67
CA GLY A 17 20.10 30.95 -54.90
C GLY A 17 19.32 30.65 -53.61
N SER A 18 18.56 31.62 -53.05
CA SER A 18 17.10 31.81 -53.16
C SER A 18 16.31 31.38 -51.90
N ASN A 19 15.68 32.38 -51.30
CA ASN A 19 14.93 32.45 -50.03
C ASN A 19 13.51 31.83 -50.14
N PRO A 20 12.79 31.52 -49.04
CA PRO A 20 12.03 32.56 -48.34
C PRO A 20 11.83 32.38 -46.81
N GLY A 21 11.54 33.50 -46.15
CA GLY A 21 10.88 33.56 -44.84
C GLY A 21 9.95 34.77 -44.77
N GLY A 22 8.94 34.74 -43.90
CA GLY A 22 8.16 35.94 -43.54
C GLY A 22 6.66 35.71 -43.29
N VAL A 23 6.27 35.83 -42.02
CA VAL A 23 4.93 35.87 -41.37
C VAL A 23 4.35 37.32 -41.48
N PRO A 24 3.15 37.76 -40.99
CA PRO A 24 1.72 37.32 -40.89
C PRO A 24 0.73 38.32 -41.61
N PRO A 25 -0.46 38.75 -41.05
CA PRO A 25 -1.89 38.34 -41.19
C PRO A 25 -2.75 39.47 -41.86
N PRO A 26 -4.03 39.83 -41.52
CA PRO A 26 -5.25 39.16 -40.98
C PRO A 26 -6.56 39.42 -41.83
N GLY A 27 -7.74 38.94 -41.40
CA GLY A 27 -9.04 39.67 -41.57
C GLY A 27 -10.20 39.06 -42.40
N ALA A 28 -11.22 38.55 -41.68
CA ALA A 28 -12.63 38.97 -41.67
C ALA A 28 -13.60 38.93 -42.91
N VAL A 29 -14.76 38.29 -42.65
CA VAL A 29 -16.18 38.55 -43.04
C VAL A 29 -16.77 38.24 -44.45
N LEU A 30 -17.91 37.51 -44.44
CA LEU A 30 -19.24 37.79 -45.04
C LEU A 30 -19.89 36.66 -45.89
N ILE A 31 -21.11 36.30 -45.45
CA ILE A 31 -22.25 35.60 -46.10
C ILE A 31 -22.84 36.55 -47.20
N PRO A 32 -23.78 36.23 -48.15
CA PRO A 32 -24.83 35.20 -48.11
C PRO A 32 -25.40 34.59 -49.43
N SER A 33 -26.31 33.61 -49.22
CA SER A 33 -27.62 33.39 -49.89
C SER A 33 -27.76 33.12 -51.39
N GLY A 34 -28.63 32.15 -51.72
CA GLY A 34 -29.50 32.26 -52.91
C GLY A 34 -30.03 30.96 -53.53
N GLY A 35 -31.23 30.53 -53.11
CA GLY A 35 -32.35 30.27 -54.04
C GLY A 35 -32.45 28.95 -54.84
N PRO A 36 -33.56 28.19 -54.74
CA PRO A 36 -33.85 26.97 -55.50
C PRO A 36 -34.79 27.23 -56.70
N GLY A 37 -34.91 26.26 -57.63
CA GLY A 37 -35.91 26.34 -58.71
C GLY A 37 -36.12 25.07 -59.52
N GLY A 38 -37.21 24.35 -59.22
CA GLY A 38 -38.32 24.08 -60.15
C GLY A 38 -38.17 23.11 -61.35
N PRO A 39 -39.30 22.61 -61.91
CA PRO A 39 -39.45 21.20 -62.31
C PRO A 39 -40.01 20.96 -63.74
N SER A 40 -40.42 19.71 -64.02
CA SER A 40 -41.28 19.24 -65.13
C SER A 40 -40.51 18.90 -66.43
N VAL A 41 -40.81 17.85 -67.20
CA VAL A 41 -42.09 17.52 -67.88
C VAL A 41 -42.14 16.02 -68.27
N ALA A 42 -43.34 15.44 -68.22
CA ALA A 42 -43.69 14.09 -68.68
C ALA A 42 -44.09 14.02 -70.18
N GLY A 43 -43.89 12.87 -70.83
CA GLY A 43 -44.36 12.58 -72.20
C GLY A 43 -44.59 11.07 -72.43
N HIS A 44 -45.64 10.70 -73.18
CA HIS A 44 -46.32 9.39 -73.20
C HIS A 44 -45.83 8.34 -74.23
N HIS A 45 -45.94 7.04 -73.85
CA HIS A 45 -46.40 5.83 -74.58
C HIS A 45 -45.69 5.33 -75.89
N PRO A 46 -45.95 4.08 -76.38
CA PRO A 46 -45.41 2.80 -75.86
C PRO A 46 -44.89 1.85 -76.96
N HIS A 47 -43.84 1.04 -76.74
CA HIS A 47 -43.59 -0.13 -77.60
C HIS A 47 -42.90 -1.27 -76.83
N GLN A 48 -43.50 -2.45 -76.90
CA GLN A 48 -42.98 -3.73 -76.41
C GLN A 48 -41.68 -4.11 -77.13
N VAL A 49 -40.63 -4.39 -76.35
CA VAL A 49 -39.58 -5.34 -76.73
C VAL A 49 -39.25 -6.18 -75.50
N GLN A 50 -39.32 -7.50 -75.66
CA GLN A 50 -38.99 -8.49 -74.63
C GLN A 50 -37.56 -8.31 -74.11
N SER A 51 -37.40 -8.30 -72.78
CA SER A 51 -36.12 -8.54 -72.11
C SER A 51 -36.38 -9.16 -70.74
N ALA A 52 -35.75 -10.31 -70.51
CA ALA A 52 -35.81 -11.05 -69.26
C ALA A 52 -35.15 -10.27 -68.12
N HIS A 53 -35.86 -10.02 -67.02
CA HIS A 53 -35.25 -9.64 -65.76
C HIS A 53 -35.96 -10.26 -64.56
N HIS A 54 -35.15 -10.93 -63.74
CA HIS A 54 -35.40 -11.47 -62.42
C HIS A 54 -36.47 -10.71 -61.59
N GLN A 55 -37.47 -11.43 -61.12
CA GLN A 55 -38.13 -11.10 -59.86
C GLN A 55 -37.15 -11.36 -58.72
N ILE A 56 -36.64 -10.31 -58.09
CA ILE A 56 -35.89 -10.38 -56.83
C ILE A 56 -36.86 -10.08 -55.69
N HIS A 57 -36.82 -10.95 -54.69
CA HIS A 57 -37.56 -10.95 -53.43
C HIS A 57 -37.50 -9.62 -52.67
N ASP A 58 -38.68 -9.03 -52.39
CA ASP A 58 -38.84 -7.89 -51.46
C ASP A 58 -39.31 -8.34 -50.05
N ASN A 59 -39.57 -9.64 -49.84
CA ASN A 59 -40.05 -10.15 -48.54
C ASN A 59 -38.93 -10.35 -47.49
N GLY A 60 -37.67 -10.50 -47.90
CA GLY A 60 -36.57 -10.83 -46.97
C GLY A 60 -36.11 -9.66 -46.10
N ALA A 61 -36.33 -8.41 -46.53
CA ALA A 61 -35.94 -7.22 -45.76
C ALA A 61 -36.93 -6.95 -44.62
N HIS A 62 -38.23 -7.15 -44.87
CA HIS A 62 -39.27 -6.99 -43.86
C HIS A 62 -39.18 -8.05 -42.75
N ASP A 63 -38.92 -9.31 -43.11
CA ASP A 63 -38.75 -10.39 -42.12
C ASP A 63 -37.48 -10.19 -41.27
N LYS A 64 -36.40 -9.69 -41.87
CA LYS A 64 -35.15 -9.37 -41.15
C LYS A 64 -35.33 -8.18 -40.21
N MET A 65 -36.08 -7.16 -40.62
CA MET A 65 -36.39 -6.01 -39.76
C MET A 65 -37.32 -6.41 -38.61
N ALA A 66 -38.30 -7.29 -38.84
CA ALA A 66 -39.17 -7.82 -37.79
C ALA A 66 -38.37 -8.67 -36.77
N SER A 67 -37.41 -9.47 -37.23
CA SER A 67 -36.51 -10.23 -36.35
C SER A 67 -35.66 -9.31 -35.47
N LEU A 68 -35.05 -8.28 -36.04
CA LEU A 68 -34.25 -7.31 -35.30
C LEU A 68 -35.08 -6.52 -34.27
N LEU A 69 -36.32 -6.16 -34.60
CA LEU A 69 -37.22 -5.49 -33.67
C LEU A 69 -37.64 -6.40 -32.50
N ASN A 70 -37.81 -7.70 -32.74
CA ASN A 70 -38.09 -8.66 -31.68
C ASN A 70 -36.86 -8.88 -30.77
N GLU A 71 -35.66 -8.87 -31.33
CA GLU A 71 -34.41 -8.98 -30.57
C GLU A 71 -34.21 -7.76 -29.65
N VAL A 72 -34.38 -6.54 -30.20
CA VAL A 72 -34.34 -5.30 -29.40
C VAL A 72 -35.42 -5.29 -28.31
N ARG A 73 -36.62 -5.81 -28.60
CA ARG A 73 -37.68 -5.94 -27.59
C ARG A 73 -37.28 -6.91 -26.48
N SER A 74 -36.68 -8.05 -26.82
CA SER A 74 -36.21 -9.03 -25.84
C SER A 74 -35.08 -8.48 -24.97
N GLU A 75 -34.15 -7.71 -25.54
CA GLU A 75 -33.10 -7.03 -24.76
C GLU A 75 -33.68 -5.96 -23.83
N TYR A 76 -34.70 -5.23 -24.27
CA TYR A 76 -35.39 -4.25 -23.44
C TYR A 76 -36.11 -4.89 -22.26
N GLU A 77 -36.81 -6.01 -22.48
CA GLU A 77 -37.49 -6.77 -21.42
C GLU A 77 -36.49 -7.38 -20.42
N ALA A 78 -35.35 -7.89 -20.90
CA ALA A 78 -34.26 -8.38 -20.06
C ALA A 78 -33.67 -7.24 -19.20
N MET A 79 -33.36 -6.09 -19.80
CA MET A 79 -32.81 -4.93 -19.10
C MET A 79 -33.81 -4.34 -18.08
N GLN A 80 -35.12 -4.41 -18.37
CA GLN A 80 -36.17 -4.01 -17.44
C GLN A 80 -36.20 -4.94 -16.21
N THR A 81 -35.99 -6.24 -16.41
CA THR A 81 -35.92 -7.23 -15.33
C THR A 81 -34.69 -7.00 -14.46
N ASP A 82 -33.52 -6.78 -15.07
CA ASP A 82 -32.28 -6.47 -14.35
C ASP A 82 -32.40 -5.18 -13.53
N CYS A 83 -33.06 -4.16 -14.07
CA CYS A 83 -33.32 -2.91 -13.35
C CYS A 83 -34.22 -3.13 -12.12
N MET A 84 -35.20 -4.03 -12.19
CA MET A 84 -36.03 -4.39 -11.02
C MET A 84 -35.21 -5.11 -9.94
N VAL A 85 -34.34 -6.04 -10.33
CA VAL A 85 -33.45 -6.75 -9.40
C VAL A 85 -32.48 -5.78 -8.72
N LEU A 86 -31.86 -4.88 -9.48
CA LEU A 86 -30.95 -3.87 -8.94
C LEU A 86 -31.64 -2.90 -7.98
N LYS A 87 -32.90 -2.52 -8.25
CA LYS A 87 -33.70 -1.72 -7.32
C LYS A 87 -33.97 -2.47 -6.01
N GLY A 88 -34.36 -3.75 -6.08
CA GLY A 88 -34.54 -4.58 -4.89
C GLY A 88 -33.26 -4.69 -4.06
N GLN A 89 -32.11 -4.92 -4.71
CA GLN A 89 -30.81 -4.95 -4.03
C GLN A 89 -30.47 -3.61 -3.38
N ARG A 90 -30.69 -2.49 -4.06
CA ARG A 90 -30.49 -1.15 -3.49
C ARG A 90 -31.34 -0.96 -2.24
N ASP A 91 -32.64 -1.28 -2.30
CA ASP A 91 -33.57 -1.10 -1.18
C ASP A 91 -33.17 -2.00 0.01
N GLU A 92 -32.67 -3.22 -0.25
CA GLU A 92 -32.10 -4.08 0.78
C GLU A 92 -30.83 -3.49 1.42
N TYR A 93 -29.93 -2.89 0.63
CA TYR A 93 -28.73 -2.24 1.15
C TYR A 93 -29.07 -0.99 1.97
N GLU A 94 -30.00 -0.16 1.50
CA GLU A 94 -30.49 1.00 2.25
C GLU A 94 -31.07 0.59 3.60
N ASN A 95 -31.86 -0.49 3.65
CA ASN A 95 -32.39 -1.03 4.90
C ASN A 95 -31.28 -1.52 5.85
N LYS A 96 -30.27 -2.22 5.33
CA LYS A 96 -29.11 -2.67 6.14
C LYS A 96 -28.30 -1.50 6.69
N ILE A 97 -28.07 -0.46 5.89
CA ILE A 97 -27.37 0.76 6.31
C ILE A 97 -28.17 1.46 7.42
N ASN A 98 -29.48 1.61 7.24
CA ASN A 98 -30.34 2.23 8.26
C ASN A 98 -30.34 1.43 9.58
N GLN A 99 -30.32 0.10 9.52
CA GLN A 99 -30.20 -0.75 10.70
C GLN A 99 -28.85 -0.55 11.40
N GLN A 100 -27.74 -0.51 10.65
CA GLN A 100 -26.41 -0.26 11.23
C GLN A 100 -26.30 1.13 11.87
N ILE A 101 -26.92 2.16 11.27
CA ILE A 101 -26.97 3.51 11.84
C ILE A 101 -27.71 3.49 13.19
N GLN A 102 -28.82 2.75 13.29
CA GLN A 102 -29.54 2.59 14.55
C GLN A 102 -28.72 1.86 15.62
N GLU A 103 -28.03 0.78 15.24
CA GLU A 103 -27.14 0.04 16.16
C GLU A 103 -25.99 0.92 16.66
N ILE A 104 -25.36 1.70 15.78
CA ILE A 104 -24.30 2.64 16.16
C ILE A 104 -24.84 3.74 17.09
N ALA A 105 -26.06 4.23 16.85
CA ALA A 105 -26.69 5.22 17.73
C ALA A 105 -26.91 4.66 19.14
N LEU A 106 -27.36 3.41 19.26
CA LEU A 106 -27.53 2.72 20.54
C LEU A 106 -26.19 2.48 21.25
N ILE A 107 -25.16 2.05 20.53
CA ILE A 107 -23.81 1.85 21.10
C ILE A 107 -23.26 3.19 21.62
N ARG A 108 -23.41 4.27 20.85
CA ARG A 108 -22.96 5.60 21.26
C ARG A 108 -23.69 6.09 22.52
N GLN A 109 -24.99 5.85 22.63
CA GLN A 109 -25.73 6.16 23.86
C GLN A 109 -25.22 5.35 25.05
N GLY A 110 -25.02 4.04 24.88
CA GLY A 110 -24.46 3.18 25.92
C GLY A 110 -23.06 3.61 26.37
N LEU A 111 -22.23 4.09 25.43
CA LEU A 111 -20.90 4.62 25.75
C LEU A 111 -21.01 5.88 26.62
N TYR A 112 -21.89 6.82 26.29
CA TYR A 112 -22.09 8.03 27.09
C TYR A 112 -22.60 7.73 28.51
N GLU A 113 -23.51 6.77 28.64
CA GLU A 113 -24.00 6.32 29.95
C GLU A 113 -22.88 5.67 30.78
N LEU A 114 -22.04 4.85 30.15
CA LEU A 114 -20.90 4.20 30.81
C LEU A 114 -19.81 5.21 31.20
N GLU A 115 -19.50 6.17 30.35
CA GLU A 115 -18.58 7.28 30.66
C GLU A 115 -19.09 8.11 31.84
N ALA A 116 -20.39 8.39 31.90
CA ALA A 116 -20.99 9.11 33.03
C ALA A 116 -20.90 8.30 34.33
N GLN A 117 -21.11 6.98 34.28
CA GLN A 117 -20.94 6.09 35.44
C GLN A 117 -19.48 6.04 35.90
N HIS A 118 -18.53 5.90 34.98
CA HIS A 118 -17.10 5.92 35.31
C HIS A 118 -16.66 7.25 35.89
N ALA A 119 -17.16 8.38 35.37
CA ALA A 119 -16.88 9.71 35.90
C ALA A 119 -17.41 9.86 37.35
N LYS A 120 -18.59 9.32 37.64
CA LYS A 120 -19.15 9.31 38.99
C LYS A 120 -18.30 8.48 39.95
N ILE A 121 -17.96 7.25 39.58
CA ILE A 121 -17.12 6.36 40.38
C ILE A 121 -15.75 7.00 40.64
N ARG A 122 -15.15 7.63 39.62
CA ARG A 122 -13.88 8.36 39.77
C ARG A 122 -14.01 9.50 40.78
N GLY A 123 -15.09 10.28 40.73
CA GLY A 123 -15.35 11.34 41.69
C GLY A 123 -15.50 10.84 43.13
N GLU A 124 -16.12 9.68 43.33
CA GLU A 124 -16.23 9.03 44.65
C GLU A 124 -14.86 8.60 45.18
N TYR A 125 -14.02 8.00 44.33
CA TYR A 125 -12.64 7.65 44.72
C TYR A 125 -11.79 8.87 45.02
N ASP A 126 -11.89 9.94 44.23
CA ASP A 126 -11.15 11.18 44.47
C ASP A 126 -11.58 11.85 45.79
N ALA A 127 -12.87 11.79 46.12
CA ALA A 127 -13.38 12.26 47.41
C ALA A 127 -12.83 11.45 48.58
N GLU A 128 -12.78 10.13 48.46
CA GLU A 128 -12.24 9.24 49.50
C GLU A 128 -10.72 9.41 49.67
N ILE A 129 -9.97 9.53 48.57
CA ILE A 129 -8.53 9.84 48.61
C ILE A 129 -8.28 11.15 49.35
N ASN A 130 -9.09 12.19 49.08
CA ASN A 130 -8.96 13.47 49.76
C ASN A 130 -9.31 13.40 51.24
N ARG A 131 -10.31 12.58 51.62
CA ARG A 131 -10.65 12.32 53.03
C ARG A 131 -9.50 11.63 53.76
N LEU A 132 -8.99 10.54 53.20
CA LEU A 132 -7.88 9.76 53.77
C LEU A 132 -6.61 10.62 53.91
N ARG A 133 -6.33 11.52 52.95
CA ARG A 133 -5.24 12.49 53.06
C ARG A 133 -5.42 13.46 54.24
N ARG A 134 -6.63 13.99 54.45
CA ARG A 134 -6.93 14.88 55.59
C ARG A 134 -6.81 14.17 56.93
N GLU A 135 -7.23 12.91 57.01
CA GLU A 135 -7.07 12.08 58.21
C GLU A 135 -5.58 11.81 58.49
N LEU A 136 -4.78 11.52 57.44
CA LEU A 136 -3.33 11.34 57.56
C LEU A 136 -2.61 12.62 58.06
N ASP A 137 -3.04 13.79 57.57
CA ASP A 137 -2.50 15.08 58.00
C ASP A 137 -2.88 15.41 59.45
N HIS A 138 -4.08 15.03 59.90
CA HIS A 138 -4.49 15.14 61.31
C HIS A 138 -3.68 14.22 62.22
N VAL A 139 -3.37 13.00 61.79
CA VAL A 139 -2.54 12.06 62.55
C VAL A 139 -1.07 12.54 62.63
N ARG A 140 -0.57 13.20 61.58
CA ARG A 140 0.75 13.86 61.59
C ARG A 140 0.80 15.11 62.48
N ALA A 141 -0.34 15.70 62.82
CA ALA A 141 -0.47 16.92 63.64
C ALA A 141 -0.76 16.67 65.14
N GLY A 142 -0.44 15.48 65.69
CA GLY A 142 -0.52 15.19 67.13
C GLY A 142 0.40 16.06 68.02
N PRO A 143 0.14 16.16 69.34
CA PRO A 143 0.21 17.40 70.12
C PRO A 143 1.63 17.92 70.37
N ALA A 144 1.87 19.18 70.01
CA ALA A 144 3.08 19.91 70.38
C ALA A 144 3.06 20.26 71.87
N GLY A 145 4.03 19.71 72.61
CA GLY A 145 4.37 20.11 73.97
C GLY A 145 4.93 21.53 74.03
N ASN A 146 4.58 22.23 75.11
CA ASN A 146 5.06 23.56 75.49
C ASN A 146 6.58 23.72 75.40
N GLY A 147 7.02 24.84 74.80
CA GLY A 147 8.40 25.31 74.96
C GLY A 147 8.79 26.41 73.99
N ALA A 148 8.31 27.63 74.20
CA ALA A 148 8.88 28.83 73.59
C ALA A 148 9.42 29.76 74.68
N PRO A 149 10.60 30.39 74.51
CA PRO A 149 10.92 31.66 75.16
C PRO A 149 10.84 32.84 74.16
N PRO A 150 10.76 34.09 74.67
CA PRO A 150 10.00 35.19 74.04
C PRO A 150 10.89 36.21 73.27
N PRO A 151 10.33 37.29 72.69
CA PRO A 151 10.87 37.99 71.52
C PRO A 151 11.65 39.26 71.84
N VAL A 152 12.37 39.80 70.84
CA VAL A 152 12.90 41.19 70.84
C VAL A 152 12.77 41.84 69.45
N PRO A 153 12.34 43.12 69.36
CA PRO A 153 12.01 43.77 68.08
C PRO A 153 13.04 44.84 67.62
N ALA A 154 12.97 45.11 66.31
CA ALA A 154 13.17 46.37 65.58
C ALA A 154 14.49 47.16 65.68
N SER A 155 15.09 47.44 64.51
CA SER A 155 15.38 48.83 64.09
C SER A 155 15.84 48.91 62.63
N ALA A 156 15.23 49.83 61.90
CA ALA A 156 15.61 50.29 60.57
C ALA A 156 16.93 51.06 60.57
N THR A 157 17.65 51.07 59.44
CA THR A 157 18.25 52.30 58.90
C THR A 157 18.63 52.15 57.42
N SER A 158 18.29 53.22 56.70
CA SER A 158 18.50 53.56 55.30
C SER A 158 19.94 53.97 54.96
N ALA A 159 20.36 53.78 53.70
CA ALA A 159 21.16 54.76 52.97
C ALA A 159 21.10 54.52 51.45
N SER A 160 20.76 55.58 50.72
CA SER A 160 20.65 55.71 49.27
C SER A 160 21.98 56.11 48.61
N GLY A 161 22.26 55.65 47.38
CA GLY A 161 23.40 56.13 46.58
C GLY A 161 23.38 55.65 45.12
N VAL A 162 22.89 56.55 44.25
CA VAL A 162 22.95 56.72 42.78
C VAL A 162 24.02 55.96 41.95
N GLY A 163 23.64 55.53 40.73
CA GLY A 163 24.58 55.26 39.61
C GLY A 163 23.95 54.61 38.36
N THR A 164 23.98 55.30 37.22
CA THR A 164 23.30 55.00 35.95
C THR A 164 24.19 54.22 34.94
N LEU A 165 23.70 53.07 34.41
CA LEU A 165 23.87 52.37 33.08
C LEU A 165 25.24 52.28 32.32
N PRO A 166 25.44 51.43 31.26
CA PRO A 166 24.69 50.27 30.71
C PRO A 166 25.56 49.02 30.35
N SER A 167 24.98 47.86 30.02
CA SER A 167 25.27 47.06 28.80
C SER A 167 24.73 45.60 28.80
N PHE A 168 24.11 45.30 27.65
CA PHE A 168 23.75 44.03 26.98
C PHE A 168 24.35 42.71 27.47
N LEU A 169 23.48 41.67 27.58
CA LEU A 169 23.62 40.34 26.95
C LEU A 169 22.23 39.63 26.88
N PRO A 170 21.92 38.82 25.84
CA PRO A 170 20.56 38.34 25.54
C PRO A 170 20.22 36.99 26.20
N ALA A 171 18.91 36.77 26.43
CA ALA A 171 18.31 35.50 26.83
C ALA A 171 18.14 34.53 25.63
N PRO A 172 18.20 33.20 25.83
CA PRO A 172 17.99 32.22 24.76
C PRO A 172 16.49 32.09 24.40
N PRO A 173 16.13 31.75 23.14
CA PRO A 173 14.74 31.69 22.70
C PRO A 173 14.02 30.44 23.22
N GLY A 174 12.81 30.65 23.75
CA GLY A 174 11.90 29.59 24.18
C GLY A 174 11.39 28.74 23.01
N GLY A 175 11.41 27.43 23.19
CA GLY A 175 10.76 26.48 22.29
C GLY A 175 9.22 26.55 22.38
N PRO A 176 8.50 26.04 21.37
CA PRO A 176 7.04 26.11 21.36
C PRO A 176 6.45 25.22 22.44
N LEU A 177 5.46 25.77 23.17
CA LEU A 177 4.62 25.04 24.11
C LEU A 177 3.79 23.97 23.38
N PRO A 178 3.49 22.82 24.02
CA PRO A 178 2.68 21.78 23.41
C PRO A 178 1.24 22.26 23.17
N PRO A 179 0.59 21.84 22.06
CA PRO A 179 -0.75 22.31 21.71
C PRO A 179 -1.81 21.76 22.67
N ASN A 180 -2.81 22.60 22.92
CA ASN A 180 -3.92 22.34 23.83
C ASN A 180 -4.76 21.13 23.35
N PRO A 181 -5.15 20.18 24.23
CA PRO A 181 -5.98 19.03 23.86
C PRO A 181 -7.25 19.38 23.07
N ALA A 182 -7.84 20.56 23.33
CA ALA A 182 -9.01 21.04 22.61
C ALA A 182 -8.75 21.39 21.13
N ASP A 183 -7.52 21.74 20.77
CA ASP A 183 -7.14 22.04 19.38
C ASP A 183 -6.90 20.75 18.58
N ARG A 184 -6.36 19.71 19.24
CA ARG A 184 -6.19 18.38 18.65
C ARG A 184 -7.54 17.70 18.35
N GLU A 185 -8.52 17.91 19.21
CA GLU A 185 -9.88 17.37 19.02
C GLU A 185 -10.63 18.08 17.88
N ARG A 186 -10.45 19.41 17.76
CA ARG A 186 -10.96 20.20 16.63
C ARG A 186 -10.29 19.85 15.30
N GLU A 187 -9.02 19.46 15.32
CA GLU A 187 -8.29 19.04 14.12
C GLU A 187 -8.75 17.65 13.64
N LEU A 188 -8.92 16.71 14.56
CA LEU A 188 -9.49 15.38 14.27
C LEU A 188 -10.95 15.46 13.80
N GLU A 189 -11.74 16.41 14.32
CA GLU A 189 -13.11 16.64 13.86
C GLU A 189 -13.16 17.30 12.47
N ARG A 190 -12.18 18.15 12.14
CA ARG A 190 -12.01 18.71 10.78
C ARG A 190 -11.54 17.67 9.77
N GLU A 191 -10.69 16.73 10.16
CA GLU A 191 -10.29 15.61 9.29
C GLU A 191 -11.45 14.65 9.03
N ARG A 192 -12.21 14.28 10.07
CA ARG A 192 -13.42 13.45 9.92
C ARG A 192 -14.49 14.13 9.06
N GLN A 193 -14.59 15.46 9.12
CA GLN A 193 -15.50 16.21 8.26
C GLN A 193 -15.03 16.21 6.80
N ARG A 194 -13.72 16.36 6.56
CA ARG A 194 -13.14 16.29 5.20
C ARG A 194 -13.27 14.91 4.56
N GLU A 195 -13.18 13.83 5.34
CA GLU A 195 -13.43 12.48 4.82
C GLU A 195 -14.90 12.28 4.46
N ARG A 196 -15.84 12.71 5.30
CA ARG A 196 -17.28 12.64 4.98
C ARG A 196 -17.67 13.48 3.76
N ASP A 197 -17.04 14.63 3.57
CA ASP A 197 -17.29 15.49 2.40
C ASP A 197 -16.72 14.87 1.11
N ARG A 198 -15.55 14.20 1.18
CA ARG A 198 -14.96 13.44 0.06
C ARG A 198 -15.78 12.22 -0.35
N GLU A 199 -16.43 11.57 0.62
CA GLU A 199 -17.29 10.40 0.37
C GLU A 199 -18.62 10.82 -0.28
N ARG A 200 -19.21 11.95 0.16
CA ARG A 200 -20.41 12.55 -0.45
C ARG A 200 -20.18 13.07 -1.87
N GLU A 201 -18.99 13.60 -2.18
CA GLU A 201 -18.66 14.04 -3.55
C GLU A 201 -18.47 12.87 -4.53
N ARG A 202 -18.09 11.67 -4.04
CA ARG A 202 -17.95 10.47 -4.87
C ARG A 202 -19.29 9.84 -5.24
N GLU A 203 -20.31 9.95 -4.39
CA GLU A 203 -21.66 9.44 -4.69
C GLU A 203 -22.43 10.31 -5.71
N HIS A 204 -21.99 11.55 -5.98
CA HIS A 204 -22.71 12.51 -6.83
C HIS A 204 -22.25 12.62 -8.29
N ARG A 205 -21.34 11.77 -8.79
CA ARG A 205 -20.96 11.80 -10.22
C ARG A 205 -20.76 10.42 -10.84
N LEU A 206 -21.84 9.91 -11.44
CA LEU A 206 -21.76 8.92 -12.52
C LEU A 206 -21.99 9.63 -13.87
N PRO A 207 -21.08 9.50 -14.86
CA PRO A 207 -21.32 10.03 -16.21
C PRO A 207 -22.14 9.04 -17.08
N PRO A 208 -22.87 9.52 -18.10
CA PRO A 208 -23.61 8.67 -19.03
C PRO A 208 -22.68 8.04 -20.09
N PRO A 209 -23.09 6.95 -20.77
CA PRO A 209 -22.24 6.27 -21.75
C PRO A 209 -22.15 7.07 -23.05
N THR A 210 -20.92 7.28 -23.55
CA THR A 210 -20.68 7.91 -24.86
C THR A 210 -20.30 6.89 -25.92
N ALA A 211 -21.03 6.91 -27.03
CA ALA A 211 -20.74 6.17 -28.24
C ALA A 211 -19.59 6.86 -29.01
N SER A 212 -18.59 6.09 -29.47
CA SER A 212 -17.54 6.58 -30.38
C SER A 212 -17.57 5.82 -31.71
N GLY A 213 -17.64 6.60 -32.79
CA GLY A 213 -17.68 6.14 -34.17
C GLY A 213 -16.34 5.66 -34.69
N ALA A 214 -16.39 4.63 -35.53
CA ALA A 214 -15.27 3.99 -36.19
C ALA A 214 -14.75 4.80 -37.39
N ALA A 215 -13.43 4.91 -37.51
CA ALA A 215 -12.73 5.23 -38.75
C ALA A 215 -11.85 4.03 -39.13
N ALA A 216 -12.06 3.52 -40.34
CA ALA A 216 -11.47 2.30 -40.86
C ALA A 216 -10.07 2.53 -41.45
N THR A 217 -9.11 1.69 -41.07
CA THR A 217 -7.92 1.39 -41.85
C THR A 217 -7.74 -0.12 -41.97
N SER A 218 -7.46 -0.55 -43.20
CA SER A 218 -7.42 -1.94 -43.65
C SER A 218 -6.32 -2.76 -42.98
N VAL A 219 -6.69 -3.85 -42.30
CA VAL A 219 -5.77 -4.85 -41.77
C VAL A 219 -6.04 -6.20 -42.41
N GLY A 220 -4.96 -6.88 -42.80
CA GLY A 220 -4.95 -8.20 -43.39
C GLY A 220 -5.60 -9.29 -42.53
N ARG A 221 -6.01 -10.34 -43.23
CA ARG A 221 -6.62 -11.60 -42.80
C ARG A 221 -6.41 -11.98 -41.31
N PRO A 222 -7.49 -12.14 -40.51
CA PRO A 222 -7.37 -12.54 -39.11
C PRO A 222 -7.01 -14.02 -38.99
N THR A 223 -5.96 -14.30 -38.22
CA THR A 223 -5.76 -15.60 -37.55
C THR A 223 -6.81 -15.78 -36.45
N PRO A 224 -7.25 -17.02 -36.15
CA PRO A 224 -8.32 -17.24 -35.18
C PRO A 224 -7.88 -16.74 -33.81
N THR A 225 -8.62 -15.75 -33.29
CA THR A 225 -8.53 -15.29 -31.91
C THR A 225 -8.80 -16.48 -30.98
N PRO A 226 -7.94 -16.77 -29.99
CA PRO A 226 -8.28 -17.74 -28.98
C PRO A 226 -9.53 -17.26 -28.25
N ALA A 227 -10.46 -18.19 -27.98
CA ALA A 227 -11.69 -17.93 -27.25
C ALA A 227 -11.41 -17.13 -25.96
N PRO A 228 -12.34 -16.25 -25.51
CA PRO A 228 -12.19 -15.52 -24.26
C PRO A 228 -11.95 -16.54 -23.14
N LYS A 229 -10.77 -16.48 -22.51
CA LYS A 229 -10.47 -17.28 -21.32
C LYS A 229 -11.57 -16.95 -20.29
N SER A 230 -12.26 -17.97 -19.79
CA SER A 230 -13.23 -17.80 -18.69
C SER A 230 -12.59 -16.99 -17.56
N PRO A 231 -13.34 -16.10 -16.87
CA PRO A 231 -12.79 -15.34 -15.76
C PRO A 231 -12.13 -16.28 -14.74
N PRO A 232 -10.97 -15.90 -14.17
CA PRO A 232 -10.30 -16.70 -13.16
C PRO A 232 -11.24 -16.92 -11.96
N LEU A 233 -11.25 -18.15 -11.42
CA LEU A 233 -12.11 -18.48 -10.29
C LEU A 233 -11.66 -17.71 -9.05
N MET A 234 -12.55 -16.92 -8.48
CA MET A 234 -12.34 -16.24 -7.20
C MET A 234 -12.62 -17.24 -6.07
N LEU A 235 -11.58 -17.77 -5.43
CA LEU A 235 -11.74 -18.75 -4.34
C LEU A 235 -12.55 -18.21 -3.16
N SER A 236 -12.54 -16.89 -3.00
CA SER A 236 -13.27 -16.18 -1.98
C SER A 236 -14.79 -16.14 -2.22
N GLU A 237 -15.25 -16.41 -3.45
CA GLU A 237 -16.68 -16.50 -3.82
C GLU A 237 -17.24 -17.91 -3.67
N LEU A 238 -16.38 -18.92 -3.44
CA LEU A 238 -16.83 -20.26 -3.15
C LEU A 238 -17.51 -20.28 -1.78
N ASP A 239 -18.75 -20.74 -1.76
CA ASP A 239 -19.49 -20.97 -0.52
C ASP A 239 -18.93 -22.21 0.18
N PRO A 240 -18.31 -22.07 1.36
CA PRO A 240 -17.76 -23.21 2.08
C PRO A 240 -18.80 -24.28 2.42
N ASP A 241 -20.07 -23.93 2.57
CA ASP A 241 -21.12 -24.87 2.98
C ASP A 241 -21.54 -25.80 1.85
N THR A 242 -21.45 -25.34 0.60
CA THR A 242 -21.79 -26.12 -0.59
C THR A 242 -20.60 -26.87 -1.17
N LEU A 243 -19.37 -26.52 -0.78
CA LEU A 243 -18.17 -27.09 -1.35
C LEU A 243 -17.94 -28.54 -0.86
N PRO A 244 -17.68 -29.50 -1.77
CA PRO A 244 -17.36 -30.87 -1.39
C PRO A 244 -16.16 -30.94 -0.42
N ARG A 245 -16.19 -31.91 0.50
CA ARG A 245 -15.16 -32.09 1.53
C ARG A 245 -13.75 -32.29 0.97
N ASP A 246 -13.61 -32.75 -0.27
CA ASP A 246 -12.29 -32.92 -0.91
C ASP A 246 -11.62 -31.58 -1.26
N PHE A 247 -12.42 -30.50 -1.35
CA PHE A 247 -11.96 -29.15 -1.69
C PHE A 247 -12.02 -28.19 -0.50
N LYS A 248 -12.33 -28.67 0.72
CA LYS A 248 -12.23 -27.89 1.94
C LYS A 248 -11.70 -28.67 3.13
N LYS A 249 -10.99 -27.98 4.03
CA LYS A 249 -10.54 -28.52 5.31
C LYS A 249 -10.75 -27.46 6.35
N GLU A 250 -11.39 -27.84 7.44
CA GLU A 250 -11.74 -26.93 8.52
C GLU A 250 -11.17 -27.46 9.84
N GLY A 251 -10.83 -26.55 10.72
CA GLY A 251 -10.44 -26.83 12.09
C GLY A 251 -10.86 -25.69 13.02
N GLN A 252 -10.41 -25.74 14.26
CA GLN A 252 -10.83 -24.74 15.25
C GLN A 252 -10.32 -23.34 14.87
N GLY A 253 -11.23 -22.48 14.39
CA GLY A 253 -10.92 -21.10 14.02
C GLY A 253 -10.01 -20.97 12.80
N TRP A 254 -10.02 -21.96 11.90
CA TRP A 254 -9.39 -21.85 10.58
C TRP A 254 -10.06 -22.76 9.54
N SER A 255 -10.00 -22.36 8.28
CA SER A 255 -10.45 -23.16 7.14
C SER A 255 -9.53 -22.96 5.94
N VAL A 256 -9.49 -23.95 5.06
CA VAL A 256 -8.78 -23.91 3.79
C VAL A 256 -9.74 -24.38 2.71
N VAL A 257 -9.79 -23.61 1.63
CA VAL A 257 -10.54 -23.92 0.41
C VAL A 257 -9.54 -24.12 -0.72
N TRP A 258 -9.61 -25.25 -1.41
CA TRP A 258 -8.80 -25.54 -2.61
C TRP A 258 -9.60 -25.23 -3.86
N ASN A 259 -8.89 -24.81 -4.90
CA ASN A 259 -9.47 -24.58 -6.22
C ASN A 259 -9.98 -25.91 -6.83
N PRO A 260 -11.29 -26.07 -7.08
CA PRO A 260 -11.83 -27.30 -7.66
C PRO A 260 -11.39 -27.56 -9.11
N LYS A 261 -10.85 -26.55 -9.79
CA LYS A 261 -10.36 -26.63 -11.17
C LYS A 261 -8.91 -27.11 -11.24
N THR A 262 -8.21 -27.23 -10.11
CA THR A 262 -6.83 -27.71 -10.06
C THR A 262 -6.73 -29.01 -9.26
N LYS A 263 -5.74 -29.84 -9.59
CA LYS A 263 -5.41 -31.00 -8.77
C LYS A 263 -4.81 -30.49 -7.45
N LYS A 264 -5.28 -30.99 -6.31
CA LYS A 264 -4.70 -30.68 -4.99
C LYS A 264 -3.19 -31.01 -4.98
N GLN A 265 -2.36 -29.98 -4.77
CA GLN A 265 -0.90 -30.05 -4.73
C GLN A 265 -0.29 -29.62 -3.40
N LEU A 266 -1.08 -29.00 -2.52
CA LEU A 266 -0.61 -28.48 -1.24
C LEU A 266 -1.61 -28.86 -0.14
N GLU A 267 -1.09 -29.25 1.01
CA GLU A 267 -1.81 -29.41 2.25
C GLU A 267 -1.32 -28.38 3.25
N ILE A 268 -2.27 -27.68 3.88
CA ILE A 268 -1.99 -26.71 4.94
C ILE A 268 -2.45 -27.27 6.28
N ALA A 269 -1.67 -27.01 7.32
CA ALA A 269 -2.05 -27.29 8.70
C ALA A 269 -1.50 -26.23 9.65
N PRO A 270 -2.23 -25.87 10.73
CA PRO A 270 -1.69 -25.01 11.77
C PRO A 270 -0.62 -25.74 12.56
N ILE A 271 0.43 -25.02 12.95
CA ILE A 271 1.47 -25.47 13.87
C ILE A 271 1.29 -24.75 15.21
N HIS A 272 1.37 -23.42 15.22
CA HIS A 272 1.32 -22.61 16.45
C HIS A 272 0.42 -21.38 16.28
N THR A 273 -0.19 -20.95 17.38
CA THR A 273 -0.87 -19.66 17.50
C THR A 273 -0.22 -18.87 18.64
N LEU A 274 0.34 -17.71 18.32
CA LEU A 274 1.16 -16.88 19.19
C LEU A 274 0.43 -15.58 19.50
N VAL A 275 0.03 -15.40 20.77
CA VAL A 275 -0.80 -14.28 21.22
C VAL A 275 0.07 -13.07 21.54
N HIS A 276 -0.38 -11.88 21.10
CA HIS A 276 0.22 -10.59 21.38
C HIS A 276 -0.80 -9.64 22.02
N GLU A 277 -0.31 -8.61 22.70
CA GLU A 277 -1.16 -7.61 23.37
C GLU A 277 -1.66 -6.52 22.40
N SER A 278 -1.04 -6.42 21.22
CA SER A 278 -1.40 -5.47 20.17
C SER A 278 -1.34 -6.15 18.80
N VAL A 279 -1.69 -5.39 17.77
CA VAL A 279 -1.52 -5.77 16.36
C VAL A 279 -0.11 -6.28 16.10
N VAL A 280 -0.01 -7.38 15.35
CA VAL A 280 1.25 -7.91 14.85
C VAL A 280 1.50 -7.31 13.48
N CYS A 281 2.39 -6.32 13.42
CA CYS A 281 2.67 -5.57 12.19
C CYS A 281 3.56 -6.35 11.22
N CYS A 282 4.48 -7.15 11.74
CA CYS A 282 5.45 -7.88 10.93
C CYS A 282 5.83 -9.22 11.56
N VAL A 283 6.11 -10.20 10.71
CA VAL A 283 6.66 -11.52 11.09
C VAL A 283 7.85 -11.83 10.17
N LYS A 284 8.90 -12.44 10.71
CA LYS A 284 10.05 -12.93 9.92
C LYS A 284 10.69 -14.15 10.54
N PHE A 285 10.93 -15.18 9.75
CA PHE A 285 11.73 -16.33 10.15
C PHE A 285 13.22 -15.99 10.17
N SER A 286 13.96 -16.64 11.05
CA SER A 286 15.41 -16.70 10.97
C SER A 286 15.86 -17.47 9.73
N ASN A 287 17.09 -17.24 9.28
CA ASN A 287 17.62 -17.83 8.06
C ASN A 287 17.69 -19.37 8.09
N ASP A 288 17.82 -19.95 9.30
CA ASP A 288 17.79 -21.39 9.55
C ASP A 288 16.37 -21.97 9.75
N GLY A 289 15.34 -21.12 9.86
CA GLY A 289 13.94 -21.50 10.10
C GLY A 289 13.63 -21.93 11.54
N LEU A 290 14.57 -21.82 12.48
CA LEU A 290 14.40 -22.27 13.86
C LEU A 290 13.71 -21.25 14.76
N LEU A 291 13.76 -19.97 14.38
CA LEU A 291 13.16 -18.87 15.13
C LEU A 291 12.18 -18.10 14.25
N LEU A 292 11.14 -17.56 14.89
CA LEU A 292 10.23 -16.59 14.32
C LEU A 292 10.30 -15.32 15.16
N ALA A 293 10.63 -14.19 14.54
CA ALA A 293 10.46 -12.89 15.16
C ALA A 293 9.11 -12.29 14.76
N THR A 294 8.53 -11.52 15.68
CA THR A 294 7.32 -10.71 15.47
C THR A 294 7.58 -9.29 15.95
N GLY A 295 7.00 -8.30 15.26
CA GLY A 295 7.00 -6.91 15.69
C GLY A 295 5.59 -6.46 16.04
N CYS A 296 5.42 -5.92 17.24
CA CYS A 296 4.15 -5.35 17.71
C CYS A 296 4.41 -3.96 18.33
N ASN A 297 3.43 -3.40 19.04
CA ASN A 297 3.62 -2.15 19.76
C ASN A 297 4.75 -2.31 20.79
N ARG A 298 5.76 -1.44 20.72
CA ARG A 298 6.93 -1.31 21.62
C ARG A 298 7.89 -2.50 21.72
N THR A 299 7.51 -3.69 21.28
CA THR A 299 8.31 -4.91 21.48
C THR A 299 8.49 -5.71 20.21
N ALA A 300 9.69 -6.25 20.04
CA ALA A 300 9.95 -7.34 19.12
C ALA A 300 10.08 -8.63 19.94
N GLN A 301 9.35 -9.67 19.56
CA GLN A 301 9.31 -10.94 20.29
C GLN A 301 9.88 -12.05 19.40
N ILE A 302 10.65 -12.96 19.98
CA ILE A 302 11.26 -14.08 19.24
C ILE A 302 10.72 -15.38 19.84
N PHE A 303 10.29 -16.28 18.96
CA PHE A 303 9.69 -17.57 19.29
C PHE A 303 10.49 -18.70 18.66
N ASP A 304 10.58 -19.82 19.36
CA ASP A 304 11.09 -21.08 18.80
C ASP A 304 10.01 -21.71 17.91
N THR A 305 10.32 -22.00 16.65
CA THR A 305 9.32 -22.45 15.66
C THR A 305 8.83 -23.87 15.92
N LYS A 306 9.65 -24.69 16.59
CA LYS A 306 9.30 -26.07 16.90
C LYS A 306 8.32 -26.16 18.08
N THR A 307 8.60 -25.44 19.15
CA THR A 307 7.85 -25.50 20.41
C THR A 307 6.79 -24.42 20.55
N GLY A 308 6.88 -23.33 19.78
CA GLY A 308 6.03 -22.16 19.91
C GLY A 308 6.37 -21.29 21.14
N ALA A 309 7.43 -21.64 21.89
CA ALA A 309 7.81 -20.94 23.09
C ALA A 309 8.42 -19.57 22.78
N LYS A 310 7.99 -18.54 23.50
CA LYS A 310 8.60 -17.21 23.45
C LYS A 310 9.97 -17.26 24.13
N THR A 311 11.05 -17.03 23.36
CA THR A 311 12.43 -17.11 23.83
C THR A 311 12.99 -15.75 24.24
N HIS A 312 12.65 -14.69 23.49
CA HIS A 312 13.16 -13.34 23.75
C HIS A 312 12.05 -12.29 23.59
N ILE A 313 12.16 -11.21 24.35
CA ILE A 313 11.43 -9.96 24.18
C ILE A 313 12.48 -8.86 24.15
N LEU A 314 12.44 -8.03 23.11
CA LEU A 314 13.35 -6.92 22.88
C LEU A 314 12.52 -5.64 22.91
N SER A 315 12.88 -4.73 23.80
CA SER A 315 12.19 -3.45 24.03
C SER A 315 13.20 -2.37 24.34
N ASP A 316 13.06 -1.20 23.72
CA ASP A 316 13.94 -0.07 23.98
C ASP A 316 13.38 0.76 25.13
N GLU A 317 13.97 0.61 26.31
CA GLU A 317 13.60 1.37 27.51
C GLU A 317 13.93 2.86 27.40
N THR A 318 14.85 3.24 26.50
CA THR A 318 15.24 4.63 26.28
C THR A 318 14.27 5.40 25.37
N ALA A 319 13.41 4.68 24.63
CA ALA A 319 12.41 5.30 23.78
C ALA A 319 11.32 5.99 24.62
N SER A 320 10.66 6.99 24.04
CA SER A 320 9.54 7.67 24.70
C SER A 320 8.48 6.67 25.15
N GLN A 321 8.11 6.71 26.44
CA GLN A 321 7.04 5.88 27.00
C GLN A 321 5.65 6.47 26.78
N ALA A 322 5.55 7.66 26.19
CA ALA A 322 4.28 8.28 25.82
C ALA A 322 3.80 7.76 24.46
N GLY A 323 2.53 7.34 24.38
CA GLY A 323 1.86 6.94 23.14
C GLY A 323 2.19 5.51 22.68
N ASP A 324 1.80 5.20 21.45
CA ASP A 324 2.17 3.96 20.77
C ASP A 324 3.51 4.12 20.05
N LEU A 325 4.21 2.99 19.83
CA LEU A 325 5.42 2.91 19.04
C LEU A 325 5.44 1.55 18.32
N TYR A 326 4.79 1.47 17.16
CA TYR A 326 4.74 0.20 16.43
C TYR A 326 6.07 -0.12 15.77
N ILE A 327 6.49 -1.37 15.90
CA ILE A 327 7.58 -1.94 15.10
C ILE A 327 6.96 -2.43 13.79
N ARG A 328 7.20 -1.68 12.71
CA ARG A 328 6.59 -1.91 11.40
C ARG A 328 7.34 -2.96 10.58
N SER A 329 8.63 -3.13 10.83
CA SER A 329 9.43 -4.17 10.16
C SER A 329 10.53 -4.73 11.05
N ILE A 330 10.84 -6.00 10.83
CA ILE A 330 11.89 -6.75 11.51
C ILE A 330 12.64 -7.61 10.49
N THR A 331 13.90 -7.91 10.75
CA THR A 331 14.67 -8.86 9.94
C THR A 331 15.85 -9.42 10.73
N PHE A 332 16.13 -10.71 10.59
CA PHE A 332 17.29 -11.35 11.21
C PHE A 332 18.56 -11.13 10.38
N SER A 333 19.70 -10.99 11.05
CA SER A 333 20.97 -11.18 10.37
C SER A 333 21.08 -12.62 9.84
N PRO A 334 21.82 -12.87 8.74
CA PRO A 334 21.96 -14.22 8.17
C PRO A 334 22.55 -15.24 9.14
N ASP A 335 23.38 -14.79 10.10
CA ASP A 335 23.97 -15.63 11.16
C ASP A 335 23.08 -15.78 12.41
N CYS A 336 21.88 -15.22 12.38
CA CYS A 336 20.85 -15.29 13.43
C CYS A 336 21.29 -14.73 14.80
N LYS A 337 22.36 -13.93 14.86
CA LYS A 337 22.81 -13.29 16.10
C LYS A 337 22.17 -11.93 16.36
N TYR A 338 21.77 -11.25 15.29
CA TYR A 338 21.19 -9.92 15.38
C TYR A 338 19.77 -9.89 14.82
N LEU A 339 18.97 -8.97 15.37
CA LEU A 339 17.67 -8.60 14.84
C LEU A 339 17.66 -7.10 14.56
N ALA A 340 17.33 -6.70 13.34
CA ALA A 340 17.05 -5.30 13.03
C ALA A 340 15.55 -5.04 13.21
N THR A 341 15.20 -3.90 13.82
CA THR A 341 13.82 -3.44 13.99
C THR A 341 13.67 -2.01 13.49
N GLY A 342 12.65 -1.74 12.68
CA GLY A 342 12.30 -0.43 12.17
C GLY A 342 10.95 0.00 12.74
N ALA A 343 10.90 1.20 13.31
CA ALA A 343 9.76 1.68 14.07
C ALA A 343 9.29 3.08 13.62
N GLU A 344 8.15 3.51 14.18
CA GLU A 344 7.51 4.79 13.86
C GLU A 344 8.29 6.01 14.39
N ASP A 345 9.21 5.81 15.32
CA ASP A 345 10.14 6.85 15.79
C ASP A 345 11.29 7.13 14.80
N ARG A 346 11.21 6.58 13.58
CA ARG A 346 12.14 6.81 12.45
C ARG A 346 13.52 6.21 12.69
N GLN A 347 13.65 5.37 13.71
CA GLN A 347 14.90 4.73 14.10
C GLN A 347 14.94 3.29 13.60
N ILE A 348 16.14 2.85 13.23
CA ILE A 348 16.44 1.43 13.04
C ILE A 348 17.36 0.99 14.17
N ARG A 349 16.95 -0.04 14.91
CA ARG A 349 17.73 -0.60 16.02
C ARG A 349 18.26 -1.96 15.62
N ILE A 350 19.55 -2.18 15.81
CA ILE A 350 20.18 -3.48 15.62
C ILE A 350 20.44 -4.10 16.98
N TRP A 351 19.68 -5.12 17.31
CA TRP A 351 19.72 -5.83 18.57
C TRP A 351 20.68 -7.01 18.50
N ASP A 352 21.54 -7.15 19.50
CA ASP A 352 22.18 -8.42 19.80
C ASP A 352 21.18 -9.29 20.58
N ILE A 353 20.76 -10.39 19.97
CA ILE A 353 19.66 -11.22 20.49
C ILE A 353 20.05 -11.85 21.83
N LYS A 354 21.29 -12.33 21.93
CA LYS A 354 21.80 -13.04 23.13
C LYS A 354 21.86 -12.12 24.34
N THR A 355 22.32 -10.89 24.15
CA THR A 355 22.48 -9.92 25.23
C THR A 355 21.25 -9.04 25.45
N LYS A 356 20.31 -9.05 24.50
CA LYS A 356 19.10 -8.19 24.46
C LYS A 356 19.44 -6.69 24.51
N ARG A 357 20.56 -6.30 23.88
CA ARG A 357 21.03 -4.91 23.85
C ARG A 357 21.07 -4.36 22.44
N ILE A 358 20.81 -3.07 22.31
CA ILE A 358 20.97 -2.34 21.05
C ILE A 358 22.48 -2.14 20.80
N ARG A 359 22.98 -2.71 19.71
CA ARG A 359 24.37 -2.60 19.25
C ARG A 359 24.56 -1.36 18.38
N HIS A 360 23.64 -1.13 17.45
CA HIS A 360 23.66 0.03 16.56
C HIS A 360 22.29 0.69 16.52
N LEU A 361 22.30 2.02 16.48
CA LEU A 361 21.13 2.85 16.23
C LEU A 361 21.38 3.60 14.92
N LEU A 362 20.67 3.23 13.86
CA LEU A 362 20.84 3.83 12.54
C LEU A 362 19.83 4.98 12.39
N GLN A 363 20.37 6.18 12.19
CA GLN A 363 19.62 7.43 12.17
C GLN A 363 19.73 8.13 10.82
N GLY A 364 18.65 8.77 10.41
CA GLY A 364 18.66 9.70 9.28
C GLY A 364 17.38 9.75 8.46
N HIS A 365 16.50 8.75 8.58
CA HIS A 365 15.15 8.81 8.00
C HIS A 365 14.30 9.90 8.65
N GLN A 366 13.42 10.51 7.87
CA GLN A 366 12.60 11.65 8.29
C GLN A 366 11.13 11.30 8.54
N GLN A 367 10.75 10.06 8.27
CA GLN A 367 9.44 9.48 8.58
C GLN A 367 9.61 8.03 9.04
N GLU A 368 8.49 7.37 9.31
CA GLU A 368 8.43 6.00 9.84
C GLU A 368 9.16 5.02 8.91
N ILE A 369 9.76 3.99 9.49
CA ILE A 369 10.39 2.90 8.73
C ILE A 369 9.36 1.83 8.48
N TYR A 370 8.99 1.56 7.23
CA TYR A 370 7.96 0.57 6.90
C TYR A 370 8.52 -0.81 6.59
N SER A 371 9.76 -0.89 6.11
CA SER A 371 10.35 -2.16 5.68
C SER A 371 11.86 -2.21 5.87
N LEU A 372 12.37 -3.38 6.23
CA LEU A 372 13.78 -3.68 6.42
C LEU A 372 14.14 -5.03 5.81
N GLU A 373 15.36 -5.13 5.27
CA GLU A 373 15.94 -6.42 4.89
C GLU A 373 17.46 -6.44 5.05
N PHE A 374 17.99 -7.53 5.62
CA PHE A 374 19.43 -7.80 5.61
C PHE A 374 19.88 -8.34 4.26
N SER A 375 21.04 -7.87 3.81
CA SER A 375 21.82 -8.54 2.78
C SER A 375 22.15 -9.99 3.17
N ARG A 376 22.28 -10.85 2.17
CA ARG A 376 22.48 -12.29 2.38
C ARG A 376 23.83 -12.61 3.01
N ASP A 377 24.84 -11.78 2.78
CA ASP A 377 26.16 -11.87 3.41
C ASP A 377 26.21 -11.16 4.77
N GLY A 378 25.17 -10.40 5.14
CA GLY A 378 25.08 -9.65 6.38
C GLY A 378 25.93 -8.38 6.38
N GLY A 379 26.49 -7.98 5.23
CA GLY A 379 27.36 -6.81 5.12
C GLY A 379 26.61 -5.48 5.24
N PHE A 380 25.34 -5.45 4.82
CA PHE A 380 24.51 -4.26 4.88
C PHE A 380 23.02 -4.56 5.14
N ILE A 381 22.27 -3.51 5.47
CA ILE A 381 20.82 -3.52 5.66
C ILE A 381 20.20 -2.53 4.67
N VAL A 382 19.03 -2.84 4.14
CA VAL A 382 18.20 -1.90 3.40
C VAL A 382 16.97 -1.52 4.22
N SER A 383 16.63 -0.24 4.22
CA SER A 383 15.39 0.28 4.80
C SER A 383 14.56 1.02 3.77
N GLY A 384 13.23 0.99 3.93
CA GLY A 384 12.29 1.83 3.20
C GLY A 384 11.42 2.63 4.16
N SER A 385 11.21 3.91 3.86
CA SER A 385 10.49 4.85 4.72
C SER A 385 9.46 5.69 3.96
N GLY A 386 8.48 6.21 4.69
CA GLY A 386 7.54 7.22 4.21
C GLY A 386 8.21 8.49 3.69
N ASP A 387 9.48 8.74 4.04
CA ASP A 387 10.25 9.90 3.59
C ASP A 387 10.69 9.84 2.11
N LYS A 388 10.15 8.88 1.35
CA LYS A 388 10.38 8.67 -0.08
C LYS A 388 11.80 8.19 -0.40
N SER A 389 12.51 7.66 0.59
CA SER A 389 13.84 7.09 0.40
C SER A 389 13.92 5.63 0.83
N ALA A 390 14.70 4.86 0.06
CA ALA A 390 15.28 3.62 0.53
C ALA A 390 16.75 3.90 0.88
N ARG A 391 17.25 3.34 1.98
CA ARG A 391 18.64 3.55 2.40
C ARG A 391 19.38 2.25 2.55
N ILE A 392 20.64 2.25 2.13
CA ILE A 392 21.56 1.12 2.31
C ILE A 392 22.54 1.50 3.42
N TRP A 393 22.58 0.68 4.48
CA TRP A 393 23.37 0.91 5.67
C TRP A 393 24.47 -0.15 5.78
N ASP A 394 25.71 0.28 5.89
CA ASP A 394 26.81 -0.63 6.16
C ASP A 394 26.73 -1.15 7.60
N MET A 395 26.70 -2.47 7.76
CA MET A 395 26.49 -3.12 9.06
C MET A 395 27.73 -3.01 9.97
N ALA A 396 28.94 -2.88 9.40
CA ALA A 396 30.17 -2.81 10.17
C ALA A 396 30.35 -1.43 10.83
N THR A 397 30.03 -0.37 10.09
CA THR A 397 30.22 1.03 10.49
C THR A 397 28.93 1.68 11.01
N GLY A 398 27.76 1.14 10.68
CA GLY A 398 26.45 1.73 10.97
C GLY A 398 26.14 2.98 10.13
N SER A 399 26.91 3.25 9.08
CA SER A 399 26.76 4.45 8.25
C SER A 399 25.86 4.21 7.04
N CYS A 400 25.13 5.24 6.62
CA CYS A 400 24.34 5.22 5.40
C CYS A 400 25.28 5.33 4.17
N VAL A 401 25.34 4.28 3.36
CA VAL A 401 26.16 4.21 2.14
C VAL A 401 25.44 4.84 0.95
N PHE A 402 24.14 4.54 0.81
CA PHE A 402 23.31 5.09 -0.26
C PHE A 402 21.98 5.61 0.27
N ASP A 403 21.55 6.77 -0.24
CA ASP A 403 20.23 7.34 -0.05
C ASP A 403 19.51 7.33 -1.41
N LEU A 404 18.69 6.30 -1.63
CA LEU A 404 17.99 6.00 -2.87
C LEU A 404 16.64 6.73 -2.85
N ARG A 405 16.63 8.00 -3.25
CA ARG A 405 15.43 8.84 -3.24
C ARG A 405 14.56 8.68 -4.47
N ILE A 406 13.26 8.80 -4.23
CA ILE A 406 12.25 8.93 -5.28
C ILE A 406 11.98 10.42 -5.47
N ASP A 407 12.66 11.02 -6.45
CA ASP A 407 12.56 12.46 -6.75
C ASP A 407 11.47 12.78 -7.78
N ASP A 408 10.98 11.76 -8.49
CA ASP A 408 10.02 11.95 -9.55
C ASP A 408 8.59 12.01 -9.03
N VAL A 409 7.78 12.87 -9.65
CA VAL A 409 6.39 13.12 -9.23
C VAL A 409 5.44 12.34 -10.11
N VAL A 410 4.63 11.48 -9.50
CA VAL A 410 3.49 10.85 -10.18
C VAL A 410 2.25 11.71 -9.96
N GLN A 411 1.60 12.08 -11.07
CA GLN A 411 0.34 12.83 -11.02
C GLN A 411 -0.84 11.87 -10.97
N GLY A 412 -1.70 12.03 -9.98
CA GLY A 412 -3.03 11.42 -9.91
C GLY A 412 -4.11 12.42 -10.30
N GLU A 413 -5.37 11.95 -10.29
CA GLU A 413 -6.53 12.78 -10.68
C GLU A 413 -6.71 14.03 -9.80
N VAL A 414 -6.27 13.96 -8.54
CA VAL A 414 -6.41 15.02 -7.52
C VAL A 414 -5.07 15.70 -7.20
N GLY A 415 -4.05 15.53 -8.06
CA GLY A 415 -2.73 16.12 -7.90
C GLY A 415 -1.61 15.11 -7.62
N PRO A 416 -0.44 15.56 -7.14
CA PRO A 416 0.72 14.70 -6.88
C PRO A 416 0.39 13.59 -5.88
N ILE A 417 0.73 12.35 -6.23
CA ILE A 417 0.61 11.20 -5.33
C ILE A 417 1.86 11.15 -4.46
N ASP A 418 1.68 10.83 -3.17
CA ASP A 418 2.80 10.60 -2.27
C ASP A 418 3.62 9.38 -2.73
N ALA A 419 4.94 9.46 -2.63
CA ALA A 419 5.88 8.44 -3.10
C ALA A 419 6.58 7.72 -1.94
N GLY A 420 6.01 7.77 -0.74
CA GLY A 420 6.54 7.05 0.43
C GLY A 420 6.76 5.56 0.12
N ILE A 421 7.87 5.01 0.61
CA ILE A 421 8.23 3.61 0.40
C ILE A 421 7.59 2.77 1.49
N THR A 422 6.77 1.80 1.08
CA THR A 422 6.04 0.90 1.97
C THR A 422 6.76 -0.44 2.17
N SER A 423 7.54 -0.87 1.17
CA SER A 423 8.20 -2.17 1.18
C SER A 423 9.50 -2.13 0.39
N VAL A 424 10.53 -2.81 0.90
CA VAL A 424 11.80 -3.06 0.22
C VAL A 424 12.07 -4.56 0.14
N ALA A 425 12.71 -5.00 -0.94
CA ALA A 425 13.19 -6.36 -1.11
C ALA A 425 14.59 -6.38 -1.74
N LEU A 426 15.45 -7.29 -1.32
CA LEU A 426 16.76 -7.56 -1.90
C LEU A 426 16.71 -8.76 -2.84
N SER A 427 17.45 -8.67 -3.95
CA SER A 427 17.67 -9.84 -4.80
C SER A 427 18.48 -10.92 -4.04
N PRO A 428 18.35 -12.21 -4.39
CA PRO A 428 19.04 -13.30 -3.71
C PRO A 428 20.58 -13.24 -3.74
N ASP A 429 21.15 -12.45 -4.66
CA ASP A 429 22.59 -12.13 -4.77
C ASP A 429 22.94 -10.76 -4.14
N SER A 430 21.97 -10.07 -3.55
CA SER A 430 22.08 -8.76 -2.90
C SER A 430 22.62 -7.65 -3.82
N ARG A 431 22.46 -7.78 -5.15
CA ARG A 431 22.87 -6.78 -6.14
C ARG A 431 21.80 -5.76 -6.51
N LEU A 432 20.54 -6.07 -6.22
CA LEU A 432 19.38 -5.22 -6.52
C LEU A 432 18.57 -4.96 -5.25
N VAL A 433 18.08 -3.73 -5.12
CA VAL A 433 17.01 -3.35 -4.20
C VAL A 433 15.76 -3.07 -5.02
N ALA A 434 14.65 -3.73 -4.72
CA ALA A 434 13.33 -3.33 -5.19
C ALA A 434 12.61 -2.56 -4.08
N ALA A 435 11.85 -1.52 -4.43
CA ALA A 435 10.97 -0.84 -3.49
C ALA A 435 9.59 -0.59 -4.08
N GLY A 436 8.56 -0.99 -3.33
CA GLY A 436 7.17 -0.63 -3.58
C GLY A 436 6.83 0.71 -2.95
N SER A 437 6.09 1.55 -3.68
CA SER A 437 5.77 2.90 -3.25
C SER A 437 4.25 3.17 -3.29
N LEU A 438 3.84 4.16 -2.49
CA LEU A 438 2.48 4.69 -2.48
C LEU A 438 2.06 5.26 -3.85
N ASP A 439 3.03 5.65 -4.68
CA ASP A 439 2.81 6.22 -6.02
C ASP A 439 2.45 5.20 -7.11
N THR A 440 2.12 3.98 -6.71
CA THR A 440 1.73 2.82 -7.55
C THR A 440 2.86 2.20 -8.38
N VAL A 441 4.10 2.67 -8.22
CA VAL A 441 5.25 2.21 -8.99
C VAL A 441 6.19 1.38 -8.12
N VAL A 442 6.72 0.30 -8.70
CA VAL A 442 7.85 -0.42 -8.12
C VAL A 442 9.13 0.03 -8.81
N ARG A 443 10.15 0.39 -8.04
CA ARG A 443 11.45 0.82 -8.56
C ARG A 443 12.53 -0.16 -8.15
N VAL A 444 13.55 -0.33 -8.99
CA VAL A 444 14.70 -1.20 -8.70
C VAL A 444 15.99 -0.40 -8.83
N TRP A 445 16.88 -0.51 -7.85
CA TRP A 445 18.20 0.13 -7.82
C TRP A 445 19.31 -0.91 -7.72
N SER A 446 20.50 -0.54 -8.20
CA SER A 446 21.73 -1.29 -7.93
C SER A 446 22.20 -1.02 -6.50
N THR A 447 22.50 -2.06 -5.74
CA THR A 447 23.18 -1.92 -4.43
C THR A 447 24.66 -1.51 -4.57
N VAL A 448 25.24 -1.66 -5.76
CA VAL A 448 26.65 -1.38 -6.03
C VAL A 448 26.85 0.08 -6.45
N THR A 449 25.96 0.61 -7.30
CA THR A 449 26.10 1.98 -7.85
C THR A 449 25.13 2.98 -7.24
N GLY A 450 24.10 2.52 -6.53
CA GLY A 450 23.00 3.37 -6.04
C GLY A 450 22.08 3.91 -7.15
N GLN A 451 22.30 3.53 -8.41
CA GLN A 451 21.51 4.03 -9.53
C GLN A 451 20.21 3.25 -9.67
N GLN A 452 19.13 3.96 -10.02
CA GLN A 452 17.86 3.34 -10.39
C GLN A 452 18.00 2.68 -11.76
N ILE A 453 17.66 1.39 -11.84
CA ILE A 453 17.78 0.57 -13.06
C ILE A 453 16.39 0.36 -13.69
N GLU A 454 15.36 0.11 -12.88
CA GLU A 454 14.01 -0.18 -13.40
C GLU A 454 12.95 0.70 -12.78
N ARG A 455 11.87 0.88 -13.56
CA ARG A 455 10.64 1.51 -13.13
C ARG A 455 9.45 0.70 -13.64
N LEU A 456 8.85 -0.07 -12.76
CA LEU A 456 7.81 -1.03 -13.06
C LEU A 456 6.43 -0.39 -12.79
N ARG A 457 5.74 0.00 -13.86
CA ARG A 457 4.42 0.63 -13.81
C ARG A 457 3.34 -0.38 -14.17
N GLY A 458 2.20 -0.32 -13.48
CA GLY A 458 1.02 -1.10 -13.85
C GLY A 458 -0.02 -1.25 -12.75
N HIS A 459 0.37 -1.16 -11.48
CA HIS A 459 -0.61 -1.13 -10.40
C HIS A 459 -1.50 0.11 -10.48
N LYS A 460 -2.75 -0.04 -10.05
CA LYS A 460 -3.76 1.02 -10.08
C LYS A 460 -3.90 1.76 -8.75
N ASP A 461 -3.20 1.29 -7.73
CA ASP A 461 -3.20 1.84 -6.38
C ASP A 461 -1.83 1.56 -5.73
N SER A 462 -1.62 2.08 -4.52
CA SER A 462 -0.37 1.97 -3.77
C SER A 462 0.14 0.53 -3.69
N VAL A 463 1.44 0.35 -3.90
CA VAL A 463 2.10 -0.94 -3.70
C VAL A 463 2.44 -1.05 -2.23
N TYR A 464 2.12 -2.17 -1.59
CA TYR A 464 2.31 -2.36 -0.14
C TYR A 464 3.37 -3.41 0.19
N SER A 465 3.67 -4.32 -0.75
CA SER A 465 4.66 -5.37 -0.52
C SER A 465 5.34 -5.77 -1.82
N VAL A 466 6.65 -6.02 -1.74
CA VAL A 466 7.46 -6.57 -2.83
C VAL A 466 8.29 -7.76 -2.32
N ALA A 467 8.53 -8.76 -3.17
CA ALA A 467 9.38 -9.90 -2.87
C ALA A 467 10.05 -10.44 -4.13
N PHE A 468 11.37 -10.69 -4.07
CA PHE A 468 12.07 -11.38 -5.15
C PHE A 468 11.76 -12.89 -5.13
N SER A 469 11.68 -13.46 -6.32
CA SER A 469 11.79 -14.91 -6.51
C SER A 469 13.16 -15.44 -6.03
N PRO A 470 13.26 -16.69 -5.56
CA PRO A 470 14.52 -17.26 -5.07
C PRO A 470 15.64 -17.32 -6.11
N ASP A 471 15.30 -17.39 -7.39
CA ASP A 471 16.26 -17.33 -8.49
C ASP A 471 16.63 -15.88 -8.88
N GLY A 472 15.90 -14.87 -8.39
CA GLY A 472 16.09 -13.46 -8.68
C GLY A 472 15.67 -13.02 -10.09
N ASN A 473 15.04 -13.89 -10.88
CA ASN A 473 14.61 -13.58 -12.24
C ASN A 473 13.26 -12.87 -12.28
N SER A 474 12.47 -12.98 -11.22
CA SER A 474 11.17 -12.30 -11.10
C SER A 474 11.03 -11.56 -9.78
N LEU A 475 10.18 -10.53 -9.79
CA LEU A 475 9.73 -9.81 -8.61
C LEU A 475 8.21 -9.93 -8.52
N VAL A 476 7.68 -10.13 -7.31
CA VAL A 476 6.25 -10.08 -7.04
C VAL A 476 5.93 -8.81 -6.29
N SER A 477 4.84 -8.13 -6.65
CA SER A 477 4.31 -7.00 -5.88
C SER A 477 2.83 -7.20 -5.55
N GLY A 478 2.42 -6.79 -4.36
CA GLY A 478 1.03 -6.74 -3.90
C GLY A 478 0.58 -5.30 -3.65
N SER A 479 -0.65 -4.99 -4.05
CA SER A 479 -1.18 -3.61 -4.03
C SER A 479 -2.57 -3.51 -3.40
N LEU A 480 -2.92 -2.29 -3.01
CA LEU A 480 -4.27 -1.90 -2.62
C LEU A 480 -5.26 -1.99 -3.79
N ASP A 481 -4.79 -2.15 -5.03
CA ASP A 481 -5.65 -2.44 -6.19
C ASP A 481 -6.24 -3.86 -6.17
N ARG A 482 -5.94 -4.64 -5.11
CA ARG A 482 -6.41 -6.01 -4.84
C ARG A 482 -5.76 -7.07 -5.73
N THR A 483 -4.72 -6.69 -6.49
CA THR A 483 -4.00 -7.58 -7.39
C THR A 483 -2.59 -7.84 -6.91
N LEU A 484 -2.02 -8.94 -7.41
CA LEU A 484 -0.59 -9.13 -7.42
C LEU A 484 -0.06 -9.00 -8.84
N ARG A 485 1.16 -8.49 -8.99
CA ARG A 485 1.87 -8.49 -10.27
C ARG A 485 3.18 -9.26 -10.15
N VAL A 486 3.48 -10.05 -11.17
CA VAL A 486 4.75 -10.73 -11.34
C VAL A 486 5.50 -10.02 -12.47
N TRP A 487 6.70 -9.54 -12.17
CA TRP A 487 7.56 -8.78 -13.08
C TRP A 487 8.74 -9.64 -13.51
N ASP A 488 9.02 -9.70 -14.81
CA ASP A 488 10.24 -10.33 -15.32
C ASP A 488 11.42 -9.35 -15.22
N LEU A 489 12.44 -9.76 -14.46
CA LEU A 489 13.70 -9.04 -14.26
C LEU A 489 14.91 -9.85 -14.75
N SER A 490 14.70 -10.93 -15.50
CA SER A 490 15.79 -11.77 -16.03
C SER A 490 16.73 -10.99 -16.95
N GLY A 491 16.20 -10.03 -17.72
CA GLY A 491 16.98 -9.09 -18.53
C GLY A 491 17.84 -8.17 -17.67
N THR A 492 17.21 -7.49 -16.71
CA THR A 492 17.84 -6.58 -15.75
C THR A 492 18.95 -7.27 -14.96
N LYS A 493 18.68 -8.46 -14.40
CA LYS A 493 19.65 -9.25 -13.64
C LYS A 493 20.87 -9.63 -14.49
N ARG A 494 20.66 -10.07 -15.73
CA ARG A 494 21.77 -10.38 -16.66
C ARG A 494 22.60 -9.15 -16.97
N ALA A 495 21.96 -8.01 -17.25
CA ALA A 495 22.65 -6.77 -17.56
C ALA A 495 23.53 -6.28 -16.38
N VAL A 496 23.01 -6.35 -15.16
CA VAL A 496 23.76 -5.98 -13.94
C VAL A 496 24.89 -6.98 -13.65
N SER A 497 24.67 -8.27 -13.86
CA SER A 497 25.70 -9.30 -13.66
C SER A 497 26.88 -9.16 -14.63
N GLN A 498 26.64 -8.66 -15.84
CA GLN A 498 27.67 -8.47 -16.86
C GLN A 498 28.47 -7.16 -16.70
N ASN A 499 28.22 -6.35 -15.66
CA ASN A 499 28.89 -5.06 -15.43
C ASN A 499 28.95 -4.22 -16.72
N LEU A 500 27.86 -4.16 -17.49
CA LEU A 500 27.80 -3.33 -18.69
C LEU A 500 28.09 -1.89 -18.26
N LYS A 501 29.28 -1.41 -18.62
CA LYS A 501 29.83 -0.12 -18.20
C LYS A 501 28.92 1.00 -18.68
N GLY A 502 28.50 1.84 -17.74
CA GLY A 502 27.78 3.07 -18.02
C GLY A 502 26.36 2.98 -17.50
N GLY A 503 25.96 3.98 -16.70
CA GLY A 503 24.62 4.15 -16.13
C GLY A 503 23.56 4.45 -17.18
N GLN A 504 23.53 3.66 -18.25
CA GLN A 504 22.36 3.55 -19.08
C GLN A 504 21.36 2.75 -18.27
N ILE A 505 20.24 3.39 -17.95
CA ILE A 505 18.99 2.71 -17.64
C ILE A 505 18.91 1.58 -18.66
N VAL A 506 18.98 0.34 -18.18
CA VAL A 506 18.63 -0.77 -19.04
C VAL A 506 17.15 -0.55 -19.24
N ASN A 507 16.74 0.02 -20.38
CA ASN A 507 15.32 0.08 -20.77
C ASN A 507 14.80 -1.34 -21.08
N SER A 508 15.23 -2.35 -20.31
CA SER A 508 14.55 -3.63 -20.18
C SER A 508 13.34 -3.40 -19.29
N SER A 509 12.45 -2.47 -19.67
CA SER A 509 11.23 -2.10 -18.94
C SER A 509 10.64 -3.36 -18.34
N GLY A 510 10.91 -3.64 -17.06
CA GLY A 510 10.55 -4.92 -16.48
C GLY A 510 9.08 -5.15 -16.74
N THR A 511 8.76 -6.14 -17.57
CA THR A 511 7.40 -6.29 -18.08
C THR A 511 6.60 -7.00 -17.02
N CYS A 512 5.36 -6.57 -16.84
CA CYS A 512 4.42 -7.34 -16.05
C CYS A 512 4.14 -8.64 -16.81
N ALA A 513 4.72 -9.74 -16.37
CA ALA A 513 4.49 -11.06 -16.93
C ALA A 513 3.05 -11.52 -16.63
N HIS A 514 2.61 -11.34 -15.38
CA HIS A 514 1.31 -11.82 -14.92
C HIS A 514 0.65 -10.83 -13.96
N THR A 515 -0.69 -10.74 -14.02
CA THR A 515 -1.51 -10.07 -13.00
C THR A 515 -2.43 -11.10 -12.37
N LEU A 516 -2.23 -11.37 -11.09
CA LEU A 516 -2.97 -12.37 -10.33
C LEU A 516 -4.14 -11.68 -9.61
N ASN A 517 -5.35 -12.08 -9.96
CA ASN A 517 -6.61 -11.54 -9.41
C ASN A 517 -7.31 -12.64 -8.61
N GLY A 518 -7.72 -12.35 -7.37
CA GLY A 518 -8.32 -13.36 -6.47
C GLY A 518 -8.65 -12.85 -5.07
N HIS A 519 -7.94 -11.85 -4.58
CA HIS A 519 -8.26 -11.19 -3.31
C HIS A 519 -9.46 -10.25 -3.45
N LYS A 520 -10.29 -10.20 -2.40
CA LYS A 520 -11.47 -9.31 -2.36
C LYS A 520 -11.14 -7.90 -1.91
N ASP A 521 -10.05 -7.76 -1.16
CA ASP A 521 -9.59 -6.52 -0.54
C ASP A 521 -8.06 -6.40 -0.67
N TYR A 522 -7.48 -5.34 -0.10
CA TYR A 522 -6.08 -4.95 -0.27
C TYR A 522 -5.09 -6.09 -0.03
N VAL A 523 -4.11 -6.23 -0.92
CA VAL A 523 -2.99 -7.14 -0.73
C VAL A 523 -1.92 -6.41 0.07
N LEU A 524 -1.65 -6.90 1.29
CA LEU A 524 -0.80 -6.21 2.26
C LEU A 524 0.60 -6.81 2.33
N SER A 525 0.75 -8.11 2.01
CA SER A 525 2.04 -8.80 2.10
C SER A 525 2.13 -9.91 1.05
N VAL A 526 3.29 -10.04 0.42
CA VAL A 526 3.58 -11.09 -0.57
C VAL A 526 4.89 -11.81 -0.23
N GLY A 527 5.00 -13.06 -0.66
CA GLY A 527 6.21 -13.87 -0.55
C GLY A 527 6.26 -14.92 -1.65
N VAL A 528 7.43 -15.50 -1.87
CA VAL A 528 7.62 -16.61 -2.82
C VAL A 528 8.22 -17.79 -2.06
N THR A 529 7.71 -19.00 -2.28
CA THR A 529 8.23 -20.20 -1.65
C THR A 529 9.70 -20.44 -2.05
N PRO A 530 10.52 -21.07 -1.20
CA PRO A 530 11.96 -21.26 -1.48
C PRO A 530 12.26 -22.03 -2.78
N ASP A 531 11.33 -22.88 -3.23
CA ASP A 531 11.40 -23.61 -4.49
C ASP A 531 10.98 -22.78 -5.73
N GLY A 532 10.46 -21.57 -5.52
CA GLY A 532 9.98 -20.66 -6.56
C GLY A 532 8.64 -21.04 -7.19
N GLN A 533 7.97 -22.10 -6.74
CA GLN A 533 6.76 -22.62 -7.39
C GLN A 533 5.50 -21.82 -7.03
N TRP A 534 5.47 -21.23 -5.84
CA TRP A 534 4.29 -20.59 -5.29
C TRP A 534 4.56 -19.14 -4.92
N VAL A 535 3.69 -18.26 -5.38
CA VAL A 535 3.49 -16.95 -4.74
C VAL A 535 2.51 -17.15 -3.58
N VAL A 536 2.76 -16.48 -2.47
CA VAL A 536 1.87 -16.47 -1.30
C VAL A 536 1.53 -15.02 -0.98
N SER A 537 0.29 -14.75 -0.58
CA SER A 537 -0.17 -13.39 -0.31
C SER A 537 -1.11 -13.33 0.87
N GLY A 538 -0.93 -12.33 1.73
CA GLY A 538 -1.84 -11.96 2.82
C GLY A 538 -2.62 -10.70 2.47
N SER A 539 -3.91 -10.68 2.82
CA SER A 539 -4.82 -9.58 2.46
C SER A 539 -5.66 -9.09 3.64
N LYS A 540 -6.16 -7.87 3.48
CA LYS A 540 -7.21 -7.26 4.32
C LYS A 540 -8.52 -8.05 4.30
N ASP A 541 -8.74 -8.89 3.29
CA ASP A 541 -9.86 -9.84 3.23
C ASP A 541 -9.74 -11.01 4.23
N ARG A 542 -8.72 -10.97 5.11
CA ARG A 542 -8.44 -11.93 6.19
C ARG A 542 -7.93 -13.28 5.70
N SER A 543 -7.70 -13.42 4.40
CA SER A 543 -7.22 -14.65 3.79
C SER A 543 -5.73 -14.59 3.44
N ILE A 544 -5.16 -15.78 3.33
CA ILE A 544 -3.87 -16.04 2.70
C ILE A 544 -4.13 -16.88 1.45
N GLN A 545 -3.61 -16.48 0.29
CA GLN A 545 -3.75 -17.25 -0.94
C GLN A 545 -2.39 -17.76 -1.44
N PHE A 546 -2.38 -18.98 -1.98
CA PHE A 546 -1.23 -19.55 -2.69
C PHE A 546 -1.56 -19.57 -4.18
N TRP A 547 -0.64 -19.07 -4.99
CA TRP A 547 -0.78 -18.94 -6.43
C TRP A 547 0.32 -19.73 -7.10
N ASN A 548 -0.07 -20.55 -8.07
CA ASN A 548 0.92 -21.27 -8.85
C ASN A 548 1.47 -20.34 -9.94
N VAL A 549 2.78 -20.12 -9.95
CA VAL A 549 3.44 -19.18 -10.88
C VAL A 549 3.21 -19.57 -12.34
N ALA A 550 3.23 -20.87 -12.66
CA ALA A 550 3.14 -21.36 -14.03
C ALA A 550 1.71 -21.34 -14.61
N SER A 551 0.69 -21.54 -13.77
CA SER A 551 -0.71 -21.58 -14.21
C SER A 551 -1.46 -20.27 -13.99
N GLU A 552 -0.87 -19.32 -13.26
CA GLU A 552 -1.46 -17.99 -12.96
C GLU A 552 -2.78 -18.07 -12.18
N GLN A 553 -3.06 -19.19 -11.52
CA GLN A 553 -4.28 -19.42 -10.77
C GLN A 553 -4.02 -19.52 -9.27
N ALA A 554 -4.97 -18.97 -8.49
CA ALA A 554 -5.06 -19.25 -7.07
C ALA A 554 -5.36 -20.75 -6.88
N HIS A 555 -4.53 -21.41 -6.09
CA HIS A 555 -4.61 -22.85 -5.86
C HIS A 555 -5.35 -23.17 -4.56
N LEU A 556 -5.13 -22.36 -3.52
CA LEU A 556 -5.89 -22.44 -2.29
C LEU A 556 -6.00 -21.09 -1.61
N MET A 557 -7.02 -20.98 -0.76
CA MET A 557 -7.27 -19.86 0.15
C MET A 557 -7.35 -20.40 1.57
N LEU A 558 -6.50 -19.88 2.46
CA LEU A 558 -6.47 -20.14 3.89
C LEU A 558 -7.14 -18.97 4.62
N GLN A 559 -8.16 -19.25 5.42
CA GLN A 559 -8.73 -18.32 6.38
C GLN A 559 -8.38 -18.78 7.80
N GLY A 560 -7.49 -18.04 8.45
CA GLY A 560 -7.06 -18.35 9.82
C GLY A 560 -7.20 -17.19 10.79
N HIS A 561 -7.37 -15.96 10.29
CA HIS A 561 -7.38 -14.75 11.09
C HIS A 561 -8.77 -14.10 11.13
N LYS A 562 -9.05 -13.39 12.21
CA LYS A 562 -10.32 -12.65 12.39
C LYS A 562 -10.23 -11.21 11.88
N ASN A 563 -9.05 -10.77 11.47
CA ASN A 563 -8.77 -9.44 10.95
C ASN A 563 -7.76 -9.55 9.80
N SER A 564 -7.38 -8.41 9.20
CA SER A 564 -6.42 -8.30 8.10
C SER A 564 -5.15 -9.12 8.36
N VAL A 565 -4.68 -9.84 7.35
CA VAL A 565 -3.35 -10.47 7.38
C VAL A 565 -2.35 -9.42 6.91
N ILE A 566 -1.62 -8.84 7.85
CA ILE A 566 -0.78 -7.66 7.63
C ILE A 566 0.59 -8.06 7.07
N SER A 567 1.14 -9.17 7.56
CA SER A 567 2.47 -9.64 7.19
C SER A 567 2.48 -11.15 7.06
N ILE A 568 3.18 -11.64 6.04
CA ILE A 568 3.52 -13.05 5.90
C ILE A 568 5.03 -13.21 5.72
N ASP A 569 5.54 -14.38 6.07
CA ASP A 569 6.91 -14.77 5.73
C ASP A 569 7.00 -16.28 5.53
N LEU A 570 7.89 -16.72 4.65
CA LEU A 570 8.11 -18.12 4.32
C LEU A 570 9.49 -18.54 4.83
N ALA A 571 9.52 -19.59 5.64
CA ALA A 571 10.79 -20.14 6.12
C ALA A 571 11.58 -20.73 4.94
N LYS A 572 12.89 -20.48 4.90
CA LYS A 572 13.79 -21.03 3.88
C LYS A 572 13.92 -22.56 3.94
N SER A 573 13.55 -23.14 5.09
CA SER A 573 13.57 -24.57 5.39
C SER A 573 12.29 -24.98 6.12
N GLY A 574 11.93 -26.26 6.03
CA GLY A 574 10.84 -26.84 6.83
C GLY A 574 9.41 -26.55 6.34
N ASN A 575 9.25 -25.96 5.15
CA ASN A 575 7.97 -25.61 4.54
C ASN A 575 6.97 -24.96 5.52
N MET A 576 7.42 -23.90 6.18
CA MET A 576 6.62 -23.14 7.14
C MET A 576 6.26 -21.76 6.59
N LEU A 577 5.03 -21.36 6.86
CA LEU A 577 4.50 -20.02 6.60
C LEU A 577 4.16 -19.39 7.95
N ALA A 578 4.57 -18.15 8.16
CA ALA A 578 4.12 -17.33 9.28
C ALA A 578 3.17 -16.25 8.79
N SER A 579 2.19 -15.89 9.61
CA SER A 579 1.28 -14.78 9.35
C SER A 579 1.07 -13.94 10.61
N GLY A 580 1.17 -12.63 10.48
CA GLY A 580 0.83 -11.63 11.50
C GLY A 580 -0.42 -10.86 11.12
N SER A 581 -1.29 -10.60 12.09
CA SER A 581 -2.61 -10.01 11.84
C SER A 581 -2.99 -8.92 12.84
N GLY A 582 -3.95 -8.08 12.40
CA GLY A 582 -4.66 -7.13 13.24
C GLY A 582 -5.59 -7.76 14.28
N ASP A 583 -5.70 -9.08 14.34
CA ASP A 583 -6.40 -9.79 15.42
C ASP A 583 -5.50 -10.07 16.63
N CYS A 584 -4.31 -9.46 16.67
CA CYS A 584 -3.29 -9.61 17.72
C CYS A 584 -2.70 -11.04 17.81
N HIS A 585 -2.80 -11.84 16.75
CA HIS A 585 -2.17 -13.14 16.67
C HIS A 585 -1.11 -13.19 15.56
N ALA A 586 0.00 -13.85 15.86
CA ALA A 586 0.86 -14.43 14.85
C ALA A 586 0.58 -15.94 14.78
N ARG A 587 0.61 -16.54 13.60
CA ARG A 587 0.40 -17.98 13.41
C ARG A 587 1.51 -18.58 12.58
N ILE A 588 1.85 -19.83 12.88
CA ILE A 588 2.77 -20.66 12.10
C ILE A 588 1.97 -21.79 11.49
N TRP A 589 2.17 -22.01 10.19
CA TRP A 589 1.48 -23.01 9.38
C TRP A 589 2.52 -23.87 8.67
N SER A 590 2.24 -25.17 8.50
CA SER A 590 2.98 -26.02 7.56
C SER A 590 2.28 -26.00 6.20
N TYR A 591 3.04 -26.04 5.12
CA TYR A 591 2.54 -26.30 3.77
C TYR A 591 3.31 -27.46 3.13
N ASN A 592 2.68 -28.58 2.81
CA ASN A 592 3.39 -29.75 2.26
C ASN A 592 2.72 -30.26 1.00
N THR A 593 3.48 -30.87 0.11
CA THR A 593 2.90 -31.69 -0.96
C THR A 593 2.22 -32.91 -0.35
N PRO A 594 0.99 -33.28 -0.80
CA PRO A 594 0.33 -34.51 -0.39
C PRO A 594 1.24 -35.71 -0.66
N ALA A 595 1.28 -36.65 0.29
CA ALA A 595 2.05 -37.89 0.21
C ALA A 595 1.56 -38.83 -0.91
#